data_AF-A0A208ZV10-F1
#
_entry.id   AF-A0A208ZV10-F1
#
_cell.length_a   1.000
_cell.length_b   1.000
_cell.length_c   1.000
_cell.angle_alpha   90.00
_cell.angle_beta   90.00
_cell.angle_gamma   90.00
#
_symmetry.space_group_name_H-M   'P 1'
#
loop_
_entity.id
_entity.type
_entity.pdbx_description
1 polymer ?
#
loop_
_entity_poly.entity_id
_entity_poly.type
_entity_poly.pdbx_seq_one_letter_code
_entity_poly.pdbx_strand_id
1 'polypeptide(L)'
;MKQHVLPLLCLAILLTGCSTTKDEMLPPGDSTMLELWQNKGSSARTSTEARSTLRRGLTDDDSAVRQAIEESYTRTAENEIQQIFPRLPNPDMVIYIYPHMAGNAPAPVPGYSSVFSFYSRVQYALPGERTEAL
;
A
#
# COMPACT_ATOMS: atom_id res chain seq x y z
N MET A 1 -25.13 -59.51 -20.85
CA MET A 1 -24.64 -58.32 -21.60
C MET A 1 -25.61 -57.14 -21.64
N LYS A 2 -26.95 -57.33 -21.58
CA LYS A 2 -27.93 -56.22 -21.65
C LYS A 2 -28.14 -55.42 -20.34
N GLN A 3 -27.77 -55.96 -19.17
CA GLN A 3 -28.07 -55.33 -17.86
C GLN A 3 -27.16 -54.17 -17.46
N HIS A 4 -25.92 -54.09 -18.00
CA HIS A 4 -24.99 -52.99 -17.71
C HIS A 4 -25.14 -51.80 -18.68
N VAL A 5 -25.91 -51.95 -19.76
CA VAL A 5 -26.12 -50.89 -20.75
C VAL A 5 -27.04 -49.79 -20.20
N LEU A 6 -28.04 -50.16 -19.40
CA LEU A 6 -29.01 -49.23 -18.80
C LEU A 6 -28.38 -48.24 -17.80
N PRO A 7 -27.56 -48.67 -16.80
CA PRO A 7 -26.92 -47.72 -15.89
C PRO A 7 -25.85 -46.85 -16.59
N LEU A 8 -25.17 -47.38 -17.61
CA LEU A 8 -24.20 -46.62 -18.40
C LEU A 8 -24.88 -45.50 -19.22
N LEU A 9 -26.07 -45.78 -19.77
CA LEU A 9 -26.88 -44.80 -20.49
C LEU A 9 -27.39 -43.69 -19.54
N CYS A 10 -27.87 -44.05 -18.35
CA CYS A 10 -28.30 -43.09 -17.34
C CYS A 10 -27.14 -42.19 -16.85
N LEU A 11 -25.94 -42.75 -16.68
CA LEU A 11 -24.75 -41.97 -16.32
C LEU A 11 -24.37 -41.00 -17.44
N ALA A 12 -24.43 -41.41 -18.71
CA ALA A 12 -24.15 -40.54 -19.85
C ALA A 12 -25.13 -39.34 -19.95
N ILE A 13 -26.41 -39.55 -19.63
CA ILE A 13 -27.43 -38.48 -19.63
C ILE A 13 -27.23 -37.50 -18.46
N LEU A 14 -26.72 -37.95 -17.32
CA LEU A 14 -26.41 -37.07 -16.18
C LEU A 14 -25.14 -36.24 -16.41
N LEU A 15 -24.22 -36.70 -17.28
CA LEU A 15 -23.03 -35.94 -17.65
C LEU A 15 -23.26 -34.89 -18.75
N THR A 16 -24.42 -34.88 -19.43
CA THR A 16 -24.80 -33.76 -20.31
C THR A 16 -25.29 -32.60 -19.46
N GLY A 17 -24.35 -31.94 -18.77
CA GLY A 17 -24.61 -30.69 -18.05
C GLY A 17 -25.05 -29.58 -19.00
N CYS A 18 -25.74 -28.58 -18.45
CA CYS A 18 -26.12 -27.35 -19.13
C CYS A 18 -24.89 -26.56 -19.58
N SER A 19 -24.33 -26.92 -20.73
CA SER A 19 -23.31 -26.13 -21.42
C SER A 19 -23.99 -24.94 -22.08
N THR A 20 -24.17 -23.84 -21.34
CA THR A 20 -24.51 -22.55 -21.96
C THR A 20 -23.34 -22.09 -22.81
N THR A 21 -23.63 -21.56 -24.00
CA THR A 21 -22.59 -21.10 -24.93
C THR A 21 -22.25 -19.65 -24.63
N LYS A 22 -20.98 -19.25 -24.85
CA LYS A 22 -20.53 -17.86 -24.62
C LYS A 22 -21.43 -16.85 -25.32
N ASP A 23 -21.90 -17.18 -26.52
CA ASP A 23 -22.69 -16.28 -27.36
C ASP A 23 -24.11 -16.08 -26.83
N GLU A 24 -24.60 -16.99 -25.99
CA GLU A 24 -25.89 -16.86 -25.30
C GLU A 24 -25.76 -16.14 -23.94
N MET A 25 -24.66 -16.35 -23.23
CA MET A 25 -24.41 -15.70 -21.93
C MET A 25 -23.86 -14.26 -22.07
N LEU A 26 -23.12 -13.99 -23.14
CA LEU A 26 -22.49 -12.70 -23.44
C LEU A 26 -22.60 -12.41 -24.95
N PRO A 27 -23.81 -12.12 -25.46
CA PRO A 27 -23.98 -11.80 -26.87
C PRO A 27 -23.13 -10.56 -27.20
N PRO A 28 -22.31 -10.62 -28.26
CA PRO A 28 -21.63 -9.43 -28.74
C PRO A 28 -22.73 -8.47 -29.21
N GLY A 29 -22.90 -7.35 -28.50
CA GLY A 29 -23.83 -6.31 -28.91
C GLY A 29 -23.41 -5.69 -30.26
N ASP A 30 -24.25 -4.81 -30.79
CA ASP A 30 -24.06 -4.22 -32.13
C ASP A 30 -22.86 -3.26 -32.24
N SER A 31 -22.18 -2.96 -31.12
CA SER A 31 -21.09 -2.00 -31.03
C SER A 31 -19.72 -2.65 -31.24
N THR A 32 -18.87 -2.04 -32.06
CA THR A 32 -17.48 -2.49 -32.21
C THR A 32 -16.65 -2.19 -30.94
N MET A 33 -15.59 -2.98 -30.68
CA MET A 33 -14.69 -2.71 -29.54
C MET A 33 -14.07 -1.31 -29.60
N LEU A 34 -13.79 -0.82 -30.81
CA LEU A 34 -13.26 0.53 -31.04
C LEU A 34 -14.27 1.60 -30.66
N GLU A 35 -15.53 1.43 -31.07
CA GLU A 35 -16.63 2.32 -30.72
C GLU A 35 -16.91 2.31 -29.20
N LEU A 36 -16.86 1.15 -28.56
CA LEU A 36 -16.95 1.04 -27.11
C LEU A 36 -15.81 1.80 -26.42
N TRP A 37 -14.58 1.75 -26.94
CA TRP A 37 -13.44 2.44 -26.35
C TRP A 37 -13.51 3.96 -26.54
N GLN A 38 -13.96 4.40 -27.72
CA GLN A 38 -14.13 5.83 -28.05
C GLN A 38 -15.33 6.44 -27.31
N ASN A 39 -16.42 5.69 -27.13
CA ASN A 39 -17.66 6.17 -26.51
C ASN A 39 -17.70 5.96 -24.98
N LYS A 40 -16.95 4.99 -24.44
CA LYS A 40 -16.73 4.81 -22.98
C LYS A 40 -15.52 5.56 -22.44
N GLY A 41 -15.01 6.55 -23.17
CA GLY A 41 -14.45 7.76 -22.57
C GLY A 41 -15.56 8.57 -21.87
N SER A 42 -16.34 7.90 -21.03
CA SER A 42 -17.56 8.41 -20.41
C SER A 42 -17.23 9.66 -19.60
N SER A 43 -17.91 10.76 -19.88
CA SER A 43 -17.93 11.93 -19.00
C SER A 43 -18.07 11.45 -17.55
N ALA A 44 -17.27 12.00 -16.63
CA ALA A 44 -17.18 11.52 -15.24
C ALA A 44 -18.55 11.25 -14.56
N ARG A 45 -19.60 11.97 -14.99
CA ARG A 45 -20.99 11.83 -14.55
C ARG A 45 -21.62 10.47 -14.86
N THR A 46 -21.57 9.99 -16.11
CA THR A 46 -22.21 8.70 -16.49
C THR A 46 -21.48 7.51 -15.88
N SER A 47 -20.16 7.58 -15.70
CA SER A 47 -19.40 6.55 -14.97
C SER A 47 -19.66 6.56 -13.47
N THR A 48 -20.00 7.72 -12.88
CA THR A 48 -20.36 7.82 -11.46
C THR A 48 -21.76 7.26 -11.21
N GLU A 49 -22.71 7.55 -12.10
CA GLU A 49 -24.07 6.98 -12.05
C GLU A 49 -24.07 5.46 -12.29
N ALA A 50 -23.31 4.96 -13.26
CA ALA A 50 -23.19 3.51 -13.47
C ALA A 50 -22.49 2.79 -12.29
N ARG A 51 -21.62 3.48 -11.55
CA ARG A 51 -21.00 2.93 -10.32
C ARG A 51 -21.92 3.02 -9.12
N SER A 52 -22.80 4.02 -9.05
CA SER A 52 -23.74 4.14 -7.93
C SER A 52 -24.83 3.07 -7.97
N THR A 53 -25.27 2.64 -9.16
CA THR A 53 -26.22 1.53 -9.31
C THR A 53 -25.65 0.18 -8.87
N LEU A 54 -24.33 -0.01 -9.00
CA LEU A 54 -23.63 -1.22 -8.56
C LEU A 54 -23.21 -1.18 -7.09
N ARG A 55 -23.39 -0.05 -6.40
CA ARG A 55 -23.00 0.09 -5.00
C ARG A 55 -24.07 -0.54 -4.11
N ARG A 56 -23.73 -1.69 -3.50
CA ARG A 56 -24.51 -2.20 -2.36
C ARG A 56 -24.45 -1.18 -1.22
N GLY A 57 -25.59 -0.89 -0.59
CA GLY A 57 -25.62 -0.15 0.66
C GLY A 57 -24.80 -0.88 1.73
N LEU A 58 -24.10 -0.12 2.57
CA LEU A 58 -23.46 -0.67 3.76
C LEU A 58 -24.57 -1.12 4.71
N THR A 59 -24.48 -2.36 5.21
CA THR A 59 -25.36 -2.84 6.28
C THR A 59 -24.84 -2.36 7.63
N ASP A 60 -25.67 -2.49 8.67
CA ASP A 60 -25.28 -2.15 10.04
C ASP A 60 -24.05 -2.98 10.50
N ASP A 61 -24.02 -4.26 10.09
CA ASP A 61 -22.86 -5.14 10.28
C ASP A 61 -21.61 -4.62 9.58
N ASP A 62 -21.72 -4.09 8.35
CA ASP A 62 -20.58 -3.51 7.63
C ASP A 62 -20.04 -2.27 8.36
N SER A 63 -20.92 -1.43 8.92
CA SER A 63 -20.50 -0.28 9.73
C SER A 63 -19.86 -0.69 11.05
N ALA A 64 -20.39 -1.69 11.74
CA ALA A 64 -19.82 -2.21 12.97
C ALA A 64 -18.43 -2.81 12.75
N VAL A 65 -18.26 -3.58 11.67
CA VAL A 65 -16.93 -4.12 11.26
C VAL A 65 -15.99 -3.00 10.90
N ARG A 66 -16.44 -1.99 10.15
CA ARG A 66 -15.60 -0.86 9.77
C ARG A 66 -15.16 -0.04 10.98
N GLN A 67 -16.07 0.18 11.92
CA GLN A 67 -15.76 0.85 13.18
C GLN A 67 -14.77 0.04 14.03
N ALA A 68 -14.95 -1.28 14.14
CA ALA A 68 -13.99 -2.15 14.83
C ALA A 68 -12.59 -2.12 14.17
N ILE A 69 -12.52 -2.09 12.85
CA ILE A 69 -11.25 -1.96 12.11
C ILE A 69 -10.63 -0.57 12.32
N GLU A 70 -11.42 0.49 12.22
CA GLU A 70 -10.96 1.87 12.44
C GLU A 70 -10.47 2.05 13.88
N GLU A 71 -11.20 1.55 14.87
CA GLU A 71 -10.82 1.53 16.29
C GLU A 71 -9.53 0.74 16.53
N SER A 72 -9.34 -0.40 15.84
CA SER A 72 -8.10 -1.18 15.92
C SER A 72 -6.88 -0.46 15.32
N TYR A 73 -7.10 0.38 14.32
CA TYR A 73 -6.05 1.15 13.65
C TYR A 73 -5.76 2.47 14.37
N THR A 74 -6.74 3.04 15.09
CA THR A 74 -6.56 4.21 15.95
C THR A 74 -5.92 3.82 17.27
N ARG A 75 -4.58 3.79 17.29
CA ARG A 75 -3.70 3.99 18.47
C ARG A 75 -4.19 3.36 19.77
N THR A 76 -3.86 2.10 19.96
CA THR A 76 -3.77 1.56 21.32
C THR A 76 -2.57 2.18 22.04
N ALA A 77 -2.65 2.39 23.36
CA ALA A 77 -1.57 2.98 24.16
C ALA A 77 -0.26 2.19 24.04
N GLU A 78 -0.37 0.90 23.75
CA GLU A 78 0.73 -0.04 23.53
C GLU A 78 1.49 0.22 22.21
N ASN A 79 0.79 0.67 21.16
CA ASN A 79 1.39 0.94 19.85
C ASN A 79 1.95 2.36 19.72
N GLU A 80 1.58 3.31 20.59
CA GLU A 80 2.14 4.67 20.56
C GLU A 80 3.62 4.75 20.99
N ILE A 81 4.09 3.76 21.75
CA ILE A 81 5.48 3.72 22.23
C ILE A 81 6.44 3.21 21.13
N GLN A 82 5.90 2.52 20.11
CA GLN A 82 6.71 1.93 19.05
C GLN A 82 7.03 2.95 17.95
N GLN A 83 8.30 3.31 17.83
CA GLN A 83 8.77 4.21 16.78
C GLN A 83 8.77 3.48 15.43
N ILE A 84 7.71 3.66 14.63
CA ILE A 84 7.54 3.04 13.30
C ILE A 84 8.65 3.46 12.31
N PHE A 85 9.19 4.67 12.48
CA PHE A 85 10.25 5.22 11.64
C PHE A 85 11.56 5.31 12.42
N PRO A 86 12.42 4.30 12.37
CA PRO A 86 13.71 4.35 13.06
C PRO A 86 14.59 5.45 12.47
N ARG A 87 15.43 6.06 13.31
CA ARG A 87 16.37 7.11 12.90
C ARG A 87 17.68 6.46 12.47
N LEU A 88 18.37 7.07 11.51
CA LEU A 88 19.71 6.66 11.13
C LEU A 88 20.72 7.20 12.17
N PRO A 89 21.76 6.43 12.56
CA PRO A 89 22.80 6.92 13.46
C PRO A 89 23.48 8.18 12.88
N ASN A 90 23.66 9.19 13.74
CA ASN A 90 24.37 10.42 13.41
C ASN A 90 25.56 10.56 14.37
N PRO A 91 26.77 10.09 13.98
CA PRO A 91 27.91 10.10 14.87
C PRO A 91 28.38 11.53 15.16
N ASP A 92 28.94 11.71 16.35
CA ASP A 92 29.61 12.94 16.72
C ASP A 92 31.06 12.94 16.21
N MET A 93 31.45 14.08 15.64
CA MET A 93 32.78 14.35 15.11
C MET A 93 33.51 15.29 16.05
N VAL A 94 34.83 15.11 16.15
CA VAL A 94 35.69 15.97 16.97
C VAL A 94 36.60 16.77 16.04
N ILE A 95 36.56 18.09 16.19
CA ILE A 95 37.55 18.99 15.59
C ILE A 95 38.52 19.46 16.65
N TYR A 96 39.82 19.46 16.31
CA TYR A 96 40.84 20.10 17.13
C TYR A 96 41.20 21.46 16.53
N ILE A 97 41.08 22.50 17.34
CA ILE A 97 41.45 23.86 16.99
C ILE A 97 42.86 24.10 17.55
N TYR A 98 43.82 24.38 16.66
CA TYR A 98 45.18 24.71 17.07
C TYR A 98 45.23 26.07 17.78
N PRO A 99 46.16 26.26 18.74
CA PRO A 99 46.38 27.56 19.35
C PRO A 99 46.66 28.63 18.28
N HIS A 100 46.00 29.78 18.38
CA HIS A 100 46.14 30.88 17.42
C HIS A 100 45.89 32.23 18.08
N MET A 101 46.25 33.34 17.42
CA MET A 101 45.93 34.69 17.88
C MET A 101 44.51 35.06 17.45
N ALA A 102 43.78 35.78 18.31
CA ALA A 102 42.43 36.23 18.04
C ALA A 102 42.39 37.35 16.97
N GLY A 103 42.69 37.03 15.71
CA GLY A 103 42.60 37.94 14.56
C GLY A 103 43.24 39.31 14.82
N ASN A 104 42.41 40.33 15.04
CA ASN A 104 42.84 41.72 15.23
C ASN A 104 43.16 42.08 16.69
N ALA A 105 42.94 41.18 17.65
CA ALA A 105 43.24 41.38 19.06
C ALA A 105 44.48 40.58 19.48
N PRO A 106 45.38 41.12 20.33
CA PRO A 106 46.58 40.43 20.81
C PRO A 106 46.28 39.38 21.89
N ALA A 107 45.10 38.75 21.83
CA ALA A 107 44.67 37.74 22.79
C ALA A 107 44.99 36.34 22.24
N PRO A 108 45.79 35.51 22.94
CA PRO A 108 46.04 34.14 22.53
C PRO A 108 44.83 33.25 22.80
N VAL A 109 44.41 32.47 21.80
CA VAL A 109 43.40 31.42 21.91
C VAL A 109 44.13 30.09 22.15
N PRO A 110 43.86 29.37 23.25
CA PRO A 110 44.47 28.07 23.50
C PRO A 110 43.95 27.02 22.53
N GLY A 111 44.67 25.90 22.41
CA GLY A 111 44.18 24.76 21.66
C GLY A 111 43.06 24.05 22.42
N TYR A 112 42.00 23.66 21.72
CA TYR A 112 40.89 22.90 22.31
C TYR A 112 40.23 21.99 21.28
N SER A 113 39.55 20.96 21.78
CA SER A 113 38.72 20.08 20.96
C SER A 113 37.26 20.48 21.11
N SER A 114 36.51 20.49 20.01
CA SER A 114 35.07 20.72 19.99
C SER A 114 34.36 19.56 19.29
N VAL A 115 33.15 19.24 19.74
CA VAL A 115 32.33 18.14 19.24
C VAL A 115 31.17 18.72 18.43
N PHE A 116 30.89 18.13 17.26
CA PHE A 116 29.75 18.50 16.40
C PHE A 116 29.20 17.27 15.69
N SER A 117 27.91 17.25 15.41
CA SER A 117 27.30 16.10 14.73
C SER A 117 27.67 16.03 13.25
N PHE A 118 27.84 14.82 12.72
CA PHE A 118 28.23 14.59 11.32
C PHE A 118 27.19 15.11 10.31
N TYR A 119 25.90 14.94 10.60
CA TYR A 119 24.79 15.50 9.84
C TYR A 119 24.09 16.63 10.62
N SER A 120 23.70 17.69 9.89
CA SER A 120 22.96 18.84 10.46
C SER A 120 21.52 18.52 10.85
N ARG A 121 20.94 17.45 10.29
CA ARG A 121 19.59 16.99 10.58
C ARG A 121 19.58 15.49 10.81
N VAL A 122 18.68 15.04 11.66
CA VAL A 122 18.40 13.61 11.87
C VAL A 122 17.70 13.07 10.62
N GLN A 123 18.23 12.00 10.05
CA GLN A 123 17.57 11.28 8.95
C GLN A 123 16.81 10.07 9.50
N TYR A 124 15.72 9.71 8.83
CA TYR A 124 14.97 8.48 9.11
C TYR A 124 15.42 7.39 8.15
N ALA A 125 15.51 6.16 8.65
CA ALA A 125 15.93 5.01 7.87
C ALA A 125 14.82 4.55 6.92
N LEU A 126 15.20 4.26 5.68
CA LEU A 126 14.34 3.61 4.70
C LEU A 126 14.26 2.09 4.96
N PRO A 127 13.23 1.39 4.42
CA PRO A 127 13.14 -0.05 4.55
C PRO A 127 14.41 -0.76 4.05
N GLY A 128 15.04 -1.55 4.93
CA GLY A 128 16.26 -2.30 4.63
C GLY A 128 17.58 -1.59 4.96
N GLU A 129 17.54 -0.33 5.41
CA GLU A 129 18.73 0.36 5.91
C GLU A 129 19.09 -0.09 7.33
N ARG A 130 20.38 -0.06 7.67
CA ARG A 130 20.87 -0.42 9.01
C ARG A 130 20.73 0.76 9.96
N THR A 131 20.18 0.51 11.14
CA THR A 131 19.95 1.52 12.19
C THR A 131 21.01 1.52 13.29
N GLU A 132 22.04 0.69 13.16
CA GLU A 132 23.04 0.44 14.20
C GLU A 132 24.28 1.31 13.96
N ALA A 133 24.81 1.92 15.02
CA ALA A 133 26.10 2.62 14.94
C ALA A 133 27.25 1.59 14.82
N LEU A 134 28.29 1.95 14.07
CA LEU A 134 29.53 1.15 13.94
C LEU A 134 30.39 1.23 15.20
#